data_AF-A0A534IFF3-F1
#
_entry.id   AF-A0A534IFF3-F1
#
_cell.length_a   1.000
_cell.length_b   1.000
_cell.length_c   1.000
_cell.angle_alpha   90.00
_cell.angle_beta   90.00
_cell.angle_gamma   90.00
#
_symmetry.space_group_name_H-M   'P 1'
#
loop_
_entity.id
_entity.type
_entity.pdbx_description
1 polymer ?
#
loop_
_entity_poly.entity_id
_entity_poly.type
_entity_poly.pdbx_seq_one_letter_code
_entity_poly.pdbx_strand_id
1 'polypeptide(L)' 'MARKASRAVAKFEVFGQEMLEKVVKRSGNSGRVYLPPDWVGKRVKVIRVE' A
#
# COMPACT_ATOMS: atom_id res chain seq x y z
N MET A 1 8.71 15.94 -27.85
CA MET A 1 8.46 14.54 -27.43
C MET A 1 9.23 14.27 -26.15
N ALA A 2 8.59 14.28 -24.98
CA ALA A 2 9.26 13.99 -23.72
C ALA A 2 9.42 12.47 -23.55
N ARG A 3 10.65 11.99 -23.40
CA ARG A 3 10.98 10.59 -23.08
C ARG A 3 10.37 10.26 -21.72
N LYS A 4 9.37 9.37 -21.70
CA LYS A 4 8.83 8.77 -20.48
C LYS A 4 9.95 7.92 -19.88
N ALA A 5 10.61 8.40 -18.83
CA ALA A 5 11.56 7.60 -18.08
C ALA A 5 10.88 6.28 -17.72
N SER A 6 11.50 5.16 -18.09
CA SER A 6 11.04 3.84 -17.64
C SER A 6 11.00 3.90 -16.12
N ARG A 7 9.79 3.89 -15.56
CA ARG A 7 9.58 3.84 -14.11
C ARG A 7 10.28 2.57 -13.67
N ALA A 8 11.45 2.70 -13.03
CA ALA A 8 12.27 1.55 -12.67
C ALA A 8 11.40 0.59 -11.87
N VAL A 9 11.21 -0.61 -12.39
CA VAL A 9 10.38 -1.63 -11.74
C VAL A 9 11.17 -2.10 -10.51
N ALA A 10 10.67 -1.74 -9.32
CA ALA A 10 11.27 -2.17 -8.07
C ALA A 10 10.59 -3.46 -7.60
N LYS A 11 11.38 -4.50 -7.31
CA LYS A 11 10.91 -5.71 -6.63
C LYS A 11 11.03 -5.49 -5.12
N PHE A 12 9.94 -5.69 -4.40
CA PHE A 12 9.92 -5.67 -2.94
C PHE A 12 9.68 -7.10 -2.42
N GLU A 13 10.50 -7.55 -1.48
CA GLU A 13 10.29 -8.82 -0.75
C GLU A 13 9.91 -8.50 0.69
N VAL A 14 8.79 -9.07 1.14
CA VAL A 14 8.23 -8.78 2.47
C VAL A 14 7.81 -10.07 3.14
N PHE A 15 8.24 -10.22 4.39
CA PHE A 15 7.81 -11.31 5.26
C PHE A 15 6.71 -10.80 6.19
N GLY A 16 5.61 -11.53 6.27
CA GLY A 16 4.44 -11.20 7.08
C GLY A 16 3.56 -12.42 7.30
N GLN A 17 2.59 -12.30 8.21
CA GLN A 17 1.64 -13.37 8.48
C GLN A 17 0.52 -13.43 7.43
N GLU A 18 0.05 -12.26 6.98
CA GLU A 18 -1.08 -12.11 6.06
C GLU A 18 -0.88 -10.86 5.18
N MET A 19 -1.42 -10.88 3.95
CA MET A 19 -1.44 -9.75 3.00
C MET A 19 -2.87 -9.50 2.50
N LEU A 20 -3.28 -8.22 2.49
CA LEU A 20 -4.57 -7.76 1.97
C LEU A 20 -4.36 -6.63 0.97
N GLU A 21 -5.04 -6.68 -0.17
CA GLU A 21 -5.09 -5.60 -1.16
C GLU A 21 -6.37 -4.79 -1.00
N LYS A 22 -6.23 -3.46 -0.87
CA LYS A 22 -7.36 -2.55 -0.72
C LYS A 22 -7.11 -1.24 -1.45
N VAL A 23 -8.16 -0.71 -2.07
CA VAL A 23 -8.14 0.64 -2.67
C VAL A 23 -8.29 1.69 -1.58
N VAL A 24 -7.37 2.65 -1.58
CA VAL A 24 -7.42 3.80 -0.67
C VAL A 24 -8.67 4.64 -0.95
N LYS A 25 -9.46 4.93 0.08
CA LYS A 25 -10.62 5.82 0.00
C LYS A 25 -10.28 7.21 0.51
N ARG A 26 -10.91 8.24 -0.05
CA ARG A 26 -10.72 9.64 0.39
C ARG A 26 -11.19 9.83 1.83
N SER A 27 -10.42 10.59 2.60
CA SER A 27 -10.75 11.01 3.96
C SER A 27 -10.19 12.43 4.19
N GLY A 28 -11.00 13.46 3.92
CA GLY A 28 -10.53 14.85 4.01
C GLY A 28 -9.37 15.13 3.04
N ASN A 29 -8.22 15.51 3.60
CA ASN A 29 -6.95 15.75 2.90
C ASN A 29 -6.03 14.51 2.84
N SER A 30 -6.50 13.34 3.30
CA SER A 30 -5.74 12.10 3.34
C SER A 30 -6.51 10.92 2.74
N GLY A 31 -5.85 9.76 2.71
CA GLY A 31 -6.44 8.49 2.32
C GLY A 31 -6.59 7.56 3.52
N ARG A 32 -7.65 6.75 3.54
CA ARG A 32 -7.90 5.72 4.56
C ARG A 32 -8.09 4.34 3.94
N VAL A 33 -7.67 3.31 4.67
CA VAL A 33 -7.96 1.90 4.41
C VAL A 33 -8.45 1.27 5.70
N TYR A 34 -9.49 0.44 5.62
CA TYR A 34 -10.02 -0.30 6.77
C TYR A 34 -9.40 -1.69 6.79
N LEU A 35 -8.76 -2.04 7.91
CA LEU A 35 -8.14 -3.34 8.16
C LEU A 35 -9.03 -4.18 9.09
N PRO A 36 -8.85 -5.52 9.12
CA PRO A 36 -9.56 -6.38 10.06
C PRO A 36 -9.42 -5.89 11.52
N PRO A 37 -10.46 -5.97 12.36
CA PRO A 37 -10.42 -5.49 13.74
C PRO A 37 -9.35 -6.17 14.62
N ASP A 38 -9.05 -7.43 14.36
CA ASP A 38 -8.01 -8.22 15.03
C ASP A 38 -6.58 -7.71 14.76
N TRP A 39 -6.40 -6.84 13.77
CA TRP A 39 -5.12 -6.16 13.50
C TRP A 39 -4.91 -4.92 14.37
N VAL A 40 -5.88 -4.50 15.19
CA VAL A 40 -5.72 -3.36 16.11
C VAL A 40 -4.55 -3.62 17.06
N GLY A 41 -3.62 -2.67 17.14
CA GLY A 41 -2.39 -2.78 17.93
C GLY A 41 -1.27 -3.61 17.28
N LYS A 42 -1.48 -4.19 16.09
CA LYS A 42 -0.43 -4.89 15.33
C LYS A 42 0.38 -3.93 14.47
N ARG A 43 1.62 -4.31 14.18
CA ARG A 43 2.50 -3.55 13.28
C ARG A 43 2.20 -3.93 11.83
N VAL A 44 1.79 -2.95 11.02
CA VAL A 44 1.44 -3.14 9.60
C VAL A 44 2.40 -2.36 8.71
N LYS A 45 2.73 -2.90 7.53
CA LYS A 45 3.44 -2.21 6.46
C LYS A 45 2.47 -1.99 5.30
N VAL A 46 2.40 -0.77 4.77
CA VAL A 46 1.60 -0.43 3.58
C VAL A 46 2.53 -0.16 2.42
N ILE A 47 2.26 -0.78 1.28
CA ILE A 47 3.05 -0.64 0.05
C ILE A 47 2.12 -0.12 -1.03
N ARG A 48 2.47 1.02 -1.62
CA ARG A 48 1.73 1.56 -2.78
C ARG A 48 2.22 0.84 -4.04
N VAL A 49 1.29 0.20 -4.76
CA VAL A 49 1.59 -0.63 -5.92
C VAL A 49 1.34 0.04 -7.28
N GLU A 50 0.66 1.20 -7.31
CA GLU A 50 0.30 1.96 -8.54
C GLU A 50 0.91 3.37 -8.60
#